data_AF-A0A9D8JEX3-F1
#
_entry.id   AF-A0A9D8JEX3-F1
#
_cell.length_a   1.000
_cell.length_b   1.000
_cell.length_c   1.000
_cell.angle_alpha   90.00
_cell.angle_beta   90.00
_cell.angle_gamma   90.00
#
_symmetry.space_group_name_H-M   'P 1'
#
loop_
_entity.id
_entity.type
_entity.pdbx_description
1 polymer ?
#
loop_
_entity_poly.entity_id
_entity_poly.type
_entity_poly.pdbx_seq_one_letter_code
_entity_poly.pdbx_strand_id
1 'polypeptide(L)'
;MTNIKIDETIIGRIARWAALNVTERAALLERPAVSQSEDIERRTAAIVRDVRSQGDSALRRYTRELDGYGGDSLVVTEDEWESALAKVSAAAWAALKRAADQIRRFHAAEKPQPLSVEVSPGIVCQRLWRPIARVGLYVPAGTAPLPSTLLMLAIPAEIAGCSERIVVTPVGPSGIPHPGILAAARLAGVSSIFKVGGAQAVAALAYGTASVPKVDKIYGPGNAYVTCA
;
A
#
# COMPACT_ATOMS: atom_id res chain seq x y z
N MET A 1 -28.29 56.14 -3.33
CA MET A 1 -28.29 54.75 -2.81
C MET A 1 -27.58 53.88 -3.83
N THR A 2 -26.28 53.68 -3.63
CA THR A 2 -25.41 52.99 -4.58
C THR A 2 -25.40 51.51 -4.20
N ASN A 3 -26.10 50.67 -4.98
CA ASN A 3 -26.12 49.23 -4.79
C ASN A 3 -24.73 48.67 -5.05
N ILE A 4 -24.06 48.28 -3.96
CA ILE A 4 -22.83 47.47 -4.00
C ILE A 4 -23.25 46.10 -4.52
N LYS A 5 -22.94 45.79 -5.79
CA LYS A 5 -22.92 44.41 -6.27
C LYS A 5 -21.76 43.73 -5.54
N ILE A 6 -22.07 42.99 -4.48
CA ILE A 6 -21.14 42.04 -3.90
C ILE A 6 -20.96 40.94 -4.95
N ASP A 7 -19.73 40.71 -5.39
CA ASP A 7 -19.38 39.60 -6.26
C ASP A 7 -19.60 38.29 -5.49
N GLU A 8 -20.79 37.69 -5.65
CA GLU A 8 -21.24 36.49 -4.92
C GLU A 8 -20.64 35.17 -5.47
N THR A 9 -19.67 35.25 -6.37
CA THR A 9 -19.21 34.10 -7.14
C THR A 9 -18.38 33.13 -6.27
N ILE A 10 -17.63 33.66 -5.30
CA ILE A 10 -16.88 32.88 -4.30
C ILE A 10 -17.00 33.55 -2.93
N ILE A 11 -17.66 32.88 -1.97
CA ILE A 11 -17.67 33.29 -0.56
C ILE A 11 -16.81 32.30 0.23
N GLY A 12 -15.58 32.71 0.59
CA GLY A 12 -14.63 31.85 1.28
C GLY A 12 -14.21 30.64 0.44
N ARG A 13 -14.46 29.42 0.93
CA ARG A 13 -14.19 28.15 0.20
C ARG A 13 -15.39 27.62 -0.59
N ILE A 14 -16.49 28.35 -0.65
CA ILE A 14 -17.72 27.90 -1.31
C ILE A 14 -17.86 28.63 -2.64
N ALA A 15 -17.74 27.88 -3.73
CA ALA A 15 -17.97 28.37 -5.08
C ALA A 15 -19.37 27.94 -5.56
N ARG A 16 -20.16 28.88 -6.08
CA ARG A 16 -21.47 28.56 -6.69
C ARG A 16 -21.24 28.12 -8.13
N TRP A 17 -21.18 26.82 -8.37
CA TRP A 17 -20.86 26.23 -9.70
C TRP A 17 -21.62 26.87 -10.88
N ALA A 18 -22.93 27.10 -10.71
CA ALA A 18 -23.78 27.69 -11.74
C ALA A 18 -23.40 29.14 -12.11
N ALA A 19 -22.77 29.89 -11.19
CA ALA A 19 -22.33 31.26 -11.40
C ALA A 19 -20.94 31.36 -12.04
N LEU A 20 -20.18 30.26 -12.09
CA LEU A 20 -18.84 30.21 -12.68
C LEU A 20 -18.90 30.07 -14.21
N ASN A 21 -17.99 30.74 -14.90
CA ASN A 21 -17.71 30.52 -16.31
C ASN A 21 -16.88 29.24 -16.55
N VAL A 22 -16.67 28.89 -17.82
CA VAL A 22 -15.97 27.64 -18.20
C VAL A 22 -14.53 27.60 -17.67
N THR A 23 -13.80 28.72 -17.72
CA THR A 23 -12.41 28.82 -17.26
C THR A 23 -12.31 28.67 -15.75
N GLU A 24 -13.22 29.30 -15.00
CA GLU A 24 -13.27 29.19 -13.54
C GLU A 24 -13.64 27.77 -13.09
N ARG A 25 -14.57 27.11 -13.79
CA ARG A 25 -14.91 25.70 -13.54
C ARG A 25 -13.72 24.80 -13.82
N ALA A 26 -12.99 25.04 -14.91
CA ALA A 26 -11.78 24.28 -15.22
C ALA A 26 -10.74 24.44 -14.11
N ALA A 27 -10.44 25.68 -13.71
CA ALA A 27 -9.51 25.98 -12.62
C ALA A 27 -9.92 25.34 -11.28
N LEU A 28 -11.22 25.30 -10.97
CA LEU A 28 -11.72 24.68 -9.74
C LEU A 28 -11.57 23.14 -9.74
N LEU A 29 -11.55 22.52 -10.92
CA LEU A 29 -11.33 21.08 -11.09
C LEU A 29 -9.84 20.71 -11.19
N GLU A 30 -8.93 21.68 -11.27
CA GLU A 30 -7.50 21.41 -11.30
C GLU A 30 -7.05 20.77 -9.98
N ARG A 31 -6.28 19.70 -10.09
CA ARG A 31 -5.53 19.18 -8.95
C ARG A 31 -4.24 19.97 -8.84
N PRO A 32 -3.76 20.31 -7.63
CA PRO A 32 -2.46 20.94 -7.44
C PRO A 32 -1.39 20.17 -8.22
N ALA A 33 -0.65 20.88 -9.07
CA ALA A 33 0.44 20.26 -9.83
C ALA A 33 1.46 19.68 -8.84
N VAL A 34 1.63 18.36 -8.86
CA VAL A 34 2.62 17.67 -8.05
C VAL A 34 3.94 17.71 -8.81
N SER A 35 4.72 18.77 -8.66
CA SER A 35 6.13 18.71 -9.02
C SER A 35 6.85 17.88 -7.97
N GLN A 36 7.29 16.66 -8.32
CA GLN A 36 8.27 15.98 -7.48
C GLN A 36 9.56 16.82 -7.51
N SER A 37 10.06 17.16 -6.32
CA SER A 37 11.32 17.91 -6.20
C SER A 37 12.47 17.05 -6.71
N GLU A 38 13.37 17.61 -7.52
CA GLU A 38 14.63 16.96 -7.94
C GLU A 38 15.44 16.43 -6.74
N ASP A 39 15.26 17.02 -5.55
CA ASP A 39 15.86 16.52 -4.30
C ASP A 39 15.25 15.19 -3.85
N ILE A 40 13.93 15.01 -3.97
CA ILE A 40 13.25 13.74 -3.65
C ILE A 40 13.73 12.65 -4.60
N GLU A 41 13.80 12.94 -5.90
CA GLU A 41 14.28 11.99 -6.89
C GLU A 41 15.72 11.57 -6.63
N ARG A 42 16.62 12.54 -6.42
CA ARG A 42 18.04 12.27 -6.11
C ARG A 42 18.22 11.43 -4.85
N ARG A 43 17.52 11.77 -3.75
CA ARG A 43 17.61 11.03 -2.49
C ARG A 43 17.02 9.63 -2.61
N THR A 44 15.87 9.50 -3.28
CA THR A 44 15.22 8.21 -3.53
C THR A 44 16.14 7.31 -4.35
N ALA A 45 16.72 7.82 -5.44
CA ALA A 45 17.66 7.07 -6.28
C ALA A 45 18.91 6.61 -5.49
N ALA A 46 19.40 7.43 -4.56
CA ALA A 46 20.49 7.04 -3.66
C ALA A 46 20.07 5.88 -2.74
N ILE A 47 18.90 5.96 -2.10
CA ILE A 47 18.36 4.88 -1.26
C ILE A 47 18.22 3.58 -2.07
N VAL A 48 17.63 3.64 -3.27
CA VAL A 48 17.45 2.46 -4.13
C VAL A 48 18.80 1.83 -4.48
N ARG A 49 19.80 2.65 -4.84
CA ARG A 49 21.16 2.17 -5.15
C ARG A 49 21.80 1.48 -3.95
N ASP A 50 21.65 2.05 -2.77
CA ASP A 50 22.23 1.50 -1.54
C ASP A 50 21.58 0.16 -1.19
N VAL A 51 20.24 0.04 -1.25
CA VAL A 51 19.57 -1.26 -1.02
C VAL A 51 20.00 -2.30 -2.04
N ARG A 52 20.09 -1.92 -3.33
CA ARG A 52 20.49 -2.86 -4.39
C ARG A 52 21.93 -3.36 -4.25
N SER A 53 22.83 -2.54 -3.73
CA SER A 53 24.25 -2.88 -3.60
C SER A 53 24.60 -3.52 -2.25
N GLN A 54 23.91 -3.15 -1.17
CA GLN A 54 24.28 -3.49 0.20
C GLN A 54 23.24 -4.36 0.92
N GLY A 55 22.06 -4.57 0.32
CA GLY A 55 21.01 -5.45 0.82
C GLY A 55 20.55 -5.09 2.25
N ASP A 56 20.46 -6.10 3.11
CA ASP A 56 19.97 -5.97 4.50
C ASP A 56 20.74 -4.94 5.33
N SER A 57 22.03 -4.72 5.03
CA SER A 57 22.82 -3.74 5.77
C SER A 57 22.32 -2.31 5.53
N ALA A 58 21.97 -1.96 4.29
CA ALA A 58 21.33 -0.69 3.97
C ALA A 58 19.92 -0.59 4.56
N LEU A 59 19.15 -1.69 4.56
CA LEU A 59 17.81 -1.70 5.18
C LEU A 59 17.90 -1.38 6.68
N ARG A 60 18.76 -2.06 7.43
CA ARG A 60 18.94 -1.80 8.87
C ARG A 60 19.39 -0.37 9.13
N ARG A 61 20.31 0.16 8.31
CA ARG A 61 20.77 1.55 8.42
C ARG A 61 19.61 2.53 8.24
N TYR A 62 18.88 2.44 7.14
CA TYR A 62 17.76 3.36 6.87
C TYR A 62 16.59 3.19 7.85
N THR A 63 16.26 1.97 8.26
CA THR A 63 15.25 1.72 9.29
C THR A 63 15.63 2.35 10.63
N ARG A 64 16.91 2.30 11.01
CA ARG A 64 17.41 2.97 12.22
C ARG A 64 17.36 4.50 12.09
N GLU A 65 17.80 5.04 10.97
CA GLU A 65 17.88 6.49 10.74
C GLU A 65 16.50 7.14 10.56
N LEU A 66 15.59 6.49 9.84
CA LEU A 66 14.30 7.06 9.44
C LEU A 66 13.16 6.68 10.38
N ASP A 67 13.15 5.44 10.87
CA ASP A 67 12.06 4.93 11.71
C ASP A 67 12.45 4.83 13.20
N GLY A 68 13.73 5.00 13.53
CA GLY A 68 14.25 4.97 14.90
C GLY A 68 14.37 3.56 15.49
N TYR A 69 14.11 2.51 14.71
CA TYR A 69 14.22 1.14 15.18
C TYR A 69 15.67 0.64 15.14
N GLY A 70 16.23 0.41 16.32
CA GLY A 70 17.62 -0.03 16.49
C GLY A 70 17.85 -1.54 16.44
N GLY A 71 16.80 -2.35 16.35
CA GLY A 71 16.89 -3.81 16.42
C GLY A 71 17.41 -4.45 15.13
N ASP A 72 17.80 -5.72 15.26
CA ASP A 72 18.43 -6.46 14.17
C ASP A 72 17.42 -7.24 13.29
N SER A 73 16.31 -7.73 13.84
CA SER A 73 15.36 -8.49 13.02
C SER A 73 14.57 -7.56 12.10
N LEU A 74 14.67 -7.76 10.79
CA LEU A 74 13.83 -7.08 9.80
C LEU A 74 12.47 -7.76 9.60
N VAL A 75 12.28 -8.99 10.10
CA VAL A 75 11.03 -9.74 9.99
C VAL A 75 10.29 -9.72 11.32
N VAL A 76 8.96 -9.63 11.27
CA VAL A 76 8.11 -9.80 12.45
C VAL A 76 8.14 -11.26 12.88
N THR A 77 8.53 -11.53 14.13
CA THR A 77 8.61 -12.88 14.68
C THR A 77 7.26 -13.37 15.17
N GLU A 78 7.08 -14.69 15.33
CA GLU A 78 5.83 -15.26 15.85
C GLU A 78 5.50 -14.72 17.26
N ASP A 79 6.50 -14.52 18.11
CA ASP A 79 6.30 -13.92 19.44
C ASP A 79 5.76 -12.48 19.35
N GLU A 80 6.23 -11.69 18.36
CA GLU A 80 5.74 -10.34 18.13
C GLU A 80 4.30 -10.35 17.58
N TRP A 81 3.96 -11.33 16.76
CA TRP A 81 2.59 -11.58 16.32
C TRP A 81 1.67 -11.85 17.51
N GLU A 82 1.98 -12.86 18.32
CA GLU A 82 1.15 -13.27 19.45
C GLU A 82 1.00 -12.13 20.48
N SER A 83 2.11 -11.46 20.83
CA SER A 83 2.11 -10.31 21.74
C SER A 83 1.25 -9.15 21.25
N ALA A 84 1.23 -8.89 19.94
CA ALA A 84 0.41 -7.84 19.36
C ALA A 84 -1.06 -8.25 19.26
N LEU A 85 -1.35 -9.49 18.85
CA LEU A 85 -2.72 -10.00 18.75
C LEU A 85 -3.43 -10.01 20.11
N ALA A 86 -2.70 -10.33 21.19
CA ALA A 86 -3.22 -10.27 22.56
C ALA A 86 -3.69 -8.86 22.98
N LYS A 87 -3.21 -7.80 22.31
CA LYS A 87 -3.59 -6.40 22.58
C LYS A 87 -4.82 -5.96 21.78
N VAL A 88 -5.32 -6.79 20.87
CA VAL A 88 -6.48 -6.46 20.03
C VAL A 88 -7.76 -6.74 20.81
N SER A 89 -8.58 -5.71 21.01
CA SER A 89 -9.87 -5.89 21.68
C SER A 89 -10.81 -6.79 20.86
N ALA A 90 -11.69 -7.52 21.55
CA ALA A 90 -12.69 -8.37 20.89
C ALA A 90 -13.55 -7.58 19.88
N ALA A 91 -13.89 -6.33 20.20
CA ALA A 91 -14.63 -5.44 19.31
C ALA A 91 -13.83 -5.09 18.04
N ALA A 92 -12.54 -4.77 18.18
CA ALA A 92 -11.67 -4.48 17.04
C ALA A 92 -11.45 -5.72 16.16
N TRP A 93 -11.23 -6.88 16.78
CA TRP A 93 -11.14 -8.17 16.07
C TRP A 93 -12.41 -8.47 15.26
N ALA A 94 -13.58 -8.35 15.88
CA ALA A 94 -14.86 -8.59 15.23
C ALA A 94 -15.09 -7.62 14.06
N ALA A 95 -14.70 -6.35 14.20
CA ALA A 95 -14.79 -5.36 13.13
C ALA A 95 -13.87 -5.70 11.95
N LEU A 96 -12.60 -6.04 12.23
CA LEU A 96 -11.64 -6.45 11.19
C LEU A 96 -12.08 -7.72 10.48
N LYS A 97 -12.55 -8.72 11.22
CA LYS A 97 -13.07 -9.97 10.64
C LYS A 97 -14.27 -9.70 9.72
N ARG A 98 -15.22 -8.88 10.17
CA ARG A 98 -16.38 -8.50 9.35
C ARG A 98 -15.96 -7.81 8.05
N ALA A 99 -15.02 -6.86 8.13
CA ALA A 99 -14.50 -6.19 6.95
C ALA A 99 -13.79 -7.17 6.00
N ALA A 100 -12.95 -8.06 6.54
CA ALA A 100 -12.26 -9.09 5.76
C ALA A 100 -13.26 -10.02 5.03
N ASP A 101 -14.29 -10.48 5.72
CA ASP A 101 -15.32 -11.35 5.15
C ASP A 101 -16.11 -10.64 4.02
N GLN A 102 -16.42 -9.36 4.20
CA GLN A 102 -17.11 -8.54 3.18
C GLN A 102 -16.23 -8.30 1.94
N ILE A 103 -14.96 -7.93 2.13
CA ILE A 103 -13.99 -7.75 1.06
C ILE A 103 -13.81 -9.05 0.29
N ARG A 104 -13.67 -10.18 1.00
CA ARG A 104 -13.50 -11.50 0.40
C ARG A 104 -14.71 -11.89 -0.43
N ARG A 105 -15.93 -11.66 0.10
CA ARG A 105 -17.18 -11.93 -0.63
C ARG A 105 -17.28 -11.16 -1.93
N PHE A 106 -16.96 -9.86 -1.92
CA PHE A 106 -17.06 -9.03 -3.11
C PHE A 106 -16.04 -9.42 -4.18
N HIS A 107 -14.75 -9.48 -3.82
CA HIS A 107 -13.69 -9.78 -4.79
C HIS A 107 -13.72 -11.23 -5.29
N ALA A 108 -14.27 -12.17 -4.52
CA ALA A 108 -14.49 -13.54 -5.00
C ALA A 108 -15.54 -13.58 -6.12
N ALA A 109 -16.54 -12.70 -6.08
CA ALA A 109 -17.55 -12.60 -7.14
C ALA A 109 -16.99 -11.97 -8.43
N GLU A 110 -15.91 -11.19 -8.34
CA GLU A 110 -15.22 -10.60 -9.50
C GLU A 110 -14.28 -11.57 -10.23
N LYS A 111 -14.08 -12.79 -9.70
CA LYS A 111 -13.15 -13.76 -10.29
C LYS A 111 -13.56 -14.07 -11.74
N PRO A 112 -12.70 -13.79 -12.73
CA PRO A 112 -13.07 -13.94 -14.12
C PRO A 112 -13.19 -15.42 -14.51
N GLN A 113 -14.17 -15.72 -15.36
CA GLN A 113 -14.35 -17.06 -15.90
C GLN A 113 -13.34 -17.33 -17.03
N PRO A 114 -12.84 -18.57 -17.18
CA PRO A 114 -12.08 -18.98 -18.36
C PRO A 114 -12.89 -18.74 -19.64
N LEU A 115 -12.22 -18.33 -20.71
CA LEU A 115 -12.81 -18.22 -22.06
C LEU A 115 -12.27 -19.35 -22.92
N SER A 116 -13.14 -20.04 -23.65
CA SER A 116 -12.75 -21.03 -24.67
C SER A 116 -13.72 -20.92 -25.83
N VAL A 117 -13.21 -20.62 -27.02
CA VAL A 117 -14.03 -20.37 -28.23
C VAL A 117 -13.40 -21.11 -29.40
N GLU A 118 -14.19 -21.94 -30.09
CA GLU A 118 -13.82 -22.47 -31.40
C GLU A 118 -14.15 -21.41 -32.47
N VAL A 119 -13.11 -20.78 -33.03
CA VAL A 119 -13.29 -19.66 -33.96
C VAL A 119 -13.53 -20.13 -35.40
N SER A 120 -13.13 -21.36 -35.70
CA SER A 120 -13.38 -22.08 -36.96
C SER A 120 -13.11 -23.57 -36.71
N PRO A 121 -13.61 -24.50 -37.56
CA PRO A 121 -13.48 -25.94 -37.33
C PRO A 121 -12.04 -26.36 -37.00
N GLY A 122 -11.83 -26.87 -35.78
CA GLY A 122 -10.54 -27.33 -35.27
C GLY A 122 -9.62 -26.26 -34.67
N ILE A 123 -10.01 -24.98 -34.67
CA ILE A 123 -9.21 -23.87 -34.10
C ILE A 123 -9.88 -23.36 -32.83
N VAL A 124 -9.32 -23.71 -31.68
CA VAL A 124 -9.81 -23.29 -30.36
C VAL A 124 -8.90 -22.23 -29.74
N CYS A 125 -9.46 -21.07 -29.43
CA CYS A 125 -8.80 -20.00 -28.70
C CYS A 125 -9.24 -20.00 -27.23
N GLN A 126 -8.27 -19.91 -26.30
CA GLN A 126 -8.54 -19.90 -24.86
C GLN A 126 -7.92 -18.69 -24.16
N ARG A 127 -8.59 -18.19 -23.12
CA ARG A 127 -8.02 -17.22 -22.16
C ARG A 127 -7.99 -17.84 -20.78
N LEU A 128 -6.77 -17.94 -20.25
CA LEU A 128 -6.49 -18.47 -18.92
C LEU A 128 -6.00 -17.35 -18.02
N TRP A 129 -6.38 -17.41 -16.75
CA TRP A 129 -5.90 -16.51 -15.71
C TRP A 129 -4.89 -17.26 -14.84
N ARG A 130 -3.77 -16.59 -14.53
CA ARG A 130 -2.72 -17.11 -13.66
C ARG A 130 -2.34 -16.04 -12.64
N PRO A 131 -2.15 -16.42 -11.36
CA PRO A 131 -1.71 -15.46 -10.35
C PRO A 131 -0.30 -14.96 -10.63
N ILE A 132 -0.04 -13.75 -10.14
CA ILE A 132 1.33 -13.33 -9.87
C ILE A 132 1.82 -14.15 -8.68
N ALA A 133 3.00 -14.79 -8.78
CA ALA A 133 3.46 -15.70 -7.73
C ALA A 133 3.71 -14.94 -6.41
N ARG A 134 4.48 -13.85 -6.48
CA ARG A 134 4.86 -13.08 -5.30
C ARG A 134 4.50 -11.61 -5.45
N VAL A 135 3.70 -11.11 -4.51
CA VAL A 135 3.31 -9.70 -4.45
C VAL A 135 3.85 -9.05 -3.18
N GLY A 136 4.38 -7.84 -3.35
CA GLY A 136 4.81 -6.97 -2.25
C GLY A 136 3.71 -5.96 -1.92
N LEU A 137 3.38 -5.82 -0.66
CA LEU A 137 2.30 -4.97 -0.17
C LEU A 137 2.88 -3.93 0.79
N TYR A 138 3.02 -2.70 0.31
CA TYR A 138 3.43 -1.58 1.14
C TYR A 138 2.23 -1.07 1.94
N VAL A 139 2.34 -1.13 3.27
CA VAL A 139 1.33 -0.60 4.17
C VAL A 139 1.95 0.58 4.91
N PRO A 140 1.49 1.83 4.65
CA PRO A 140 1.99 2.98 5.37
C PRO A 140 1.78 2.84 6.88
N ALA A 141 2.78 3.29 7.63
CA ALA A 141 2.63 3.61 9.04
C ALA A 141 2.71 5.13 9.22
N GLY A 142 2.18 5.61 10.35
CA GLY A 142 2.13 7.02 10.71
C GLY A 142 1.51 7.16 12.11
N THR A 143 0.94 8.32 12.41
CA THR A 143 0.21 8.54 13.68
C THR A 143 -1.01 7.63 13.84
N ALA A 144 -1.59 7.15 12.73
CA ALA A 144 -2.70 6.22 12.73
C ALA A 144 -2.40 4.98 11.88
N PRO A 145 -2.70 3.77 12.37
CA PRO A 145 -2.56 2.53 11.60
C PRO A 145 -3.65 2.42 10.52
N LEU A 146 -3.31 1.84 9.37
CA LEU A 146 -4.24 1.64 8.24
C LEU A 146 -4.49 0.14 7.94
N PRO A 147 -5.13 -0.61 8.87
CA PRO A 147 -5.40 -2.04 8.66
C PRO A 147 -6.34 -2.31 7.48
N SER A 148 -7.20 -1.34 7.13
CA SER A 148 -8.08 -1.41 5.95
C SER A 148 -7.29 -1.54 4.64
N THR A 149 -6.20 -0.77 4.49
CA THR A 149 -5.32 -0.88 3.31
C THR A 149 -4.74 -2.28 3.20
N LEU A 150 -4.29 -2.85 4.31
CA LEU A 150 -3.76 -4.21 4.30
C LEU A 150 -4.82 -5.22 3.83
N LEU A 151 -6.03 -5.18 4.39
CA LEU A 151 -7.12 -6.07 3.97
C LEU A 151 -7.44 -5.91 2.48
N MET A 152 -7.52 -4.67 2.00
CA MET A 152 -7.82 -4.35 0.60
C MET A 152 -6.73 -4.78 -0.38
N LEU A 153 -5.50 -4.97 0.08
CA LEU A 153 -4.39 -5.46 -0.74
C LEU A 153 -4.24 -6.97 -0.69
N ALA A 154 -4.24 -7.54 0.52
CA ALA A 154 -3.89 -8.94 0.75
C ALA A 154 -5.03 -9.90 0.35
N ILE A 155 -6.30 -9.53 0.59
CA ILE A 155 -7.43 -10.42 0.29
C ILE A 155 -7.62 -10.65 -1.22
N PRO A 156 -7.58 -9.63 -2.10
CA PRO A 156 -7.61 -9.88 -3.54
C PRO A 156 -6.43 -10.71 -4.03
N ALA A 157 -5.24 -10.54 -3.44
CA ALA A 157 -4.07 -11.36 -3.76
C ALA A 157 -4.23 -12.82 -3.32
N GLU A 158 -4.86 -13.06 -2.17
CA GLU A 158 -5.25 -14.40 -1.70
C GLU A 158 -6.22 -15.06 -2.70
N ILE A 159 -7.28 -14.36 -3.10
CA ILE A 159 -8.32 -14.86 -4.03
C ILE A 159 -7.74 -15.15 -5.41
N ALA A 160 -6.83 -14.30 -5.90
CA ALA A 160 -6.13 -14.49 -7.15
C ALA A 160 -5.27 -15.77 -7.14
N GLY A 161 -4.83 -16.21 -5.97
CA GLY A 161 -3.95 -17.37 -5.78
C GLY A 161 -2.47 -17.02 -5.76
N CYS A 162 -2.10 -15.78 -5.41
CA CYS A 162 -0.69 -15.43 -5.23
C CYS A 162 -0.10 -16.28 -4.10
N SER A 163 0.97 -17.04 -4.33
CA SER A 163 1.53 -17.96 -3.34
C SER A 163 2.23 -17.24 -2.20
N GLU A 164 2.82 -16.08 -2.47
CA GLU A 164 3.56 -15.29 -1.49
C GLU A 164 3.02 -13.85 -1.44
N ARG A 165 2.50 -13.46 -0.28
CA ARG A 165 2.03 -12.10 0.02
C ARG A 165 2.96 -11.50 1.08
N ILE A 166 3.89 -10.66 0.65
CA ILE A 166 4.91 -10.07 1.51
C ILE A 166 4.48 -8.65 1.87
N VAL A 167 4.33 -8.35 3.15
CA VAL A 167 4.01 -7.00 3.61
C VAL A 167 5.29 -6.30 4.06
N VAL A 168 5.42 -5.03 3.72
CA VAL A 168 6.41 -4.11 4.30
C VAL A 168 5.68 -2.96 4.98
N THR A 169 6.12 -2.61 6.18
CA THR A 169 5.59 -1.47 6.93
C THR A 169 6.71 -0.83 7.75
N PRO A 170 6.79 0.51 7.81
CA PRO A 170 7.68 1.18 8.75
C PRO A 170 7.32 0.78 10.19
N VAL A 171 8.32 0.73 11.07
CA VAL A 171 8.12 0.48 12.50
C VAL A 171 8.79 1.59 13.31
N GLY A 172 8.07 2.19 14.25
CA GLY A 172 8.69 3.15 15.16
C GLY A 172 9.77 2.51 16.06
N PRO A 173 10.32 3.25 17.03
CA PRO A 173 11.41 2.77 17.89
C PRO A 173 11.12 1.45 18.63
N SER A 174 9.84 1.13 18.87
CA SER A 174 9.43 -0.14 19.48
C SER A 174 9.71 -1.37 18.61
N GLY A 175 9.84 -1.20 17.29
CA GLY A 175 10.09 -2.28 16.34
C GLY A 175 8.90 -3.19 16.03
N ILE A 176 7.73 -2.94 16.64
CA ILE A 176 6.55 -3.79 16.51
C ILE A 176 5.48 -3.02 15.73
N PRO A 177 5.00 -3.55 14.58
CA PRO A 177 3.87 -2.94 13.87
C PRO A 177 2.63 -2.84 14.76
N HIS A 178 1.76 -1.88 14.46
CA HIS A 178 0.55 -1.70 15.24
C HIS A 178 -0.30 -2.99 15.30
N PRO A 179 -0.88 -3.38 16.46
CA PRO A 179 -1.67 -4.61 16.62
C PRO A 179 -2.75 -4.84 15.55
N GLY A 180 -3.45 -3.78 15.16
CA GLY A 180 -4.46 -3.84 14.09
C GLY A 180 -3.90 -4.25 12.71
N ILE A 181 -2.65 -3.88 12.39
CA ILE A 181 -1.97 -4.32 11.15
C ILE A 181 -1.72 -5.82 11.20
N LEU A 182 -1.19 -6.31 12.32
CA LEU A 182 -0.94 -7.74 12.52
C LEU A 182 -2.26 -8.53 12.51
N ALA A 183 -3.30 -8.09 13.22
CA ALA A 183 -4.61 -8.73 13.14
C ALA A 183 -5.18 -8.79 11.71
N ALA A 184 -5.11 -7.68 10.97
CA ALA A 184 -5.54 -7.66 9.56
C ALA A 184 -4.74 -8.65 8.71
N ALA A 185 -3.43 -8.73 8.92
CA ALA A 185 -2.54 -9.62 8.20
C ALA A 185 -2.81 -11.10 8.50
N ARG A 186 -3.13 -11.45 9.75
CA ARG A 186 -3.55 -12.81 10.12
C ARG A 186 -4.85 -13.20 9.40
N LEU A 187 -5.83 -12.31 9.38
CA LEU A 187 -7.14 -12.53 8.73
C LEU A 187 -7.06 -12.62 7.20
N ALA A 188 -6.06 -11.98 6.60
CA ALA A 188 -5.82 -11.97 5.15
C ALA A 188 -4.76 -12.99 4.69
N GLY A 189 -4.27 -13.84 5.60
CA GLY A 189 -3.31 -14.90 5.28
C GLY A 189 -1.99 -14.38 4.69
N VAL A 190 -1.45 -13.28 5.19
CA VAL A 190 -0.14 -12.75 4.76
C VAL A 190 0.97 -13.76 5.09
N SER A 191 1.96 -13.90 4.20
CA SER A 191 3.06 -14.86 4.35
C SER A 191 4.12 -14.37 5.34
N SER A 192 4.56 -13.13 5.18
CA SER A 192 5.61 -12.51 6.01
C SER A 192 5.39 -11.00 6.10
N ILE A 193 5.83 -10.41 7.20
CA ILE A 193 5.81 -8.96 7.41
C ILE A 193 7.22 -8.50 7.73
N PHE A 194 7.69 -7.49 7.00
CA PHE A 194 8.99 -6.87 7.21
C PHE A 194 8.86 -5.44 7.74
N LYS A 195 9.74 -5.13 8.69
CA LYS A 195 9.84 -3.91 9.48
C LYS A 195 10.62 -2.82 8.73
N VAL A 196 10.20 -2.54 7.51
CA VAL A 196 10.86 -1.60 6.61
C VAL A 196 9.82 -0.67 5.96
N GLY A 197 10.08 0.63 5.97
CA GLY A 197 9.24 1.66 5.35
C GLY A 197 9.89 2.35 4.15
N GLY A 198 9.23 3.38 3.63
CA GLY A 198 9.82 4.33 2.67
C GLY A 198 10.31 3.73 1.35
N ALA A 199 11.21 4.46 0.69
CA ALA A 199 11.83 4.05 -0.57
C ALA A 199 12.68 2.77 -0.42
N GLN A 200 13.30 2.57 0.75
CA GLN A 200 14.11 1.38 1.03
C GLN A 200 13.26 0.10 1.03
N ALA A 201 12.00 0.16 1.48
CA ALA A 201 11.08 -0.96 1.41
C ALA A 201 10.68 -1.30 -0.03
N VAL A 202 10.40 -0.28 -0.85
CA VAL A 202 10.10 -0.47 -2.27
C VAL A 202 11.29 -1.11 -2.99
N ALA A 203 12.51 -0.60 -2.74
CA ALA A 203 13.73 -1.17 -3.29
C ALA A 203 13.96 -2.62 -2.84
N ALA A 204 13.71 -2.93 -1.56
CA ALA A 204 13.84 -4.30 -1.03
C ALA A 204 12.89 -5.27 -1.74
N LEU A 205 11.63 -4.87 -1.95
CA LEU A 205 10.67 -5.67 -2.70
C LEU A 205 11.05 -5.80 -4.18
N ALA A 206 11.53 -4.72 -4.81
CA ALA A 206 11.85 -4.71 -6.23
C ALA A 206 13.11 -5.51 -6.59
N TYR A 207 14.14 -5.46 -5.75
CA TYR A 207 15.45 -6.07 -6.02
C TYR A 207 15.71 -7.33 -5.21
N GLY A 208 15.02 -7.52 -4.09
CA GLY A 208 15.32 -8.55 -3.11
C GLY A 208 16.57 -8.23 -2.29
N THR A 209 16.63 -8.79 -1.09
CA THR A 209 17.80 -8.79 -0.21
C THR A 209 17.97 -10.19 0.40
N ALA A 210 18.91 -10.36 1.33
CA ALA A 210 19.06 -11.64 2.02
C ALA A 210 17.84 -11.99 2.88
N SER A 211 17.18 -10.98 3.47
CA SER A 211 15.95 -11.16 4.25
C SER A 211 14.67 -10.98 3.44
N VAL A 212 14.59 -9.98 2.57
CA VAL A 212 13.34 -9.61 1.86
C VAL A 212 13.32 -10.27 0.48
N PRO A 213 12.34 -11.13 0.16
CA PRO A 213 12.27 -11.74 -1.16
C PRO A 213 11.93 -10.70 -2.23
N LYS A 214 12.59 -10.78 -3.39
CA LYS A 214 12.23 -10.01 -4.59
C LYS A 214 10.82 -10.39 -5.04
N VAL A 215 9.92 -9.44 -5.21
CA VAL A 215 8.54 -9.65 -5.68
C VAL A 215 8.38 -9.31 -7.16
N ASP A 216 7.30 -9.82 -7.77
CA ASP A 216 6.98 -9.57 -9.18
C ASP A 216 6.18 -8.28 -9.36
N LYS A 217 5.42 -7.88 -8.33
CA LYS A 217 4.65 -6.63 -8.35
C LYS A 217 4.45 -6.06 -6.94
N ILE A 218 4.55 -4.74 -6.84
CA ILE A 218 4.39 -3.98 -5.61
C ILE A 218 3.05 -3.22 -5.66
N TYR A 219 2.32 -3.25 -4.55
CA TYR A 219 1.05 -2.55 -4.36
C TYR A 219 1.06 -1.78 -3.05
N GLY A 220 0.25 -0.73 -2.98
CA GLY A 220 0.03 0.07 -1.77
C GLY A 220 0.51 1.51 -1.94
N PRO A 221 -0.27 2.50 -1.48
CA PRO A 221 0.11 3.89 -1.58
C PRO A 221 1.21 4.23 -0.58
N GLY A 222 1.90 5.34 -0.76
CA GLY A 222 2.83 5.86 0.23
C GLY A 222 3.10 7.35 0.05
N ASN A 223 4.09 7.86 0.78
CA ASN A 223 4.51 9.25 0.67
C ASN A 223 5.26 9.50 -0.65
N ALA A 224 5.79 10.72 -0.84
CA ALA A 224 6.51 11.09 -2.06
C ALA A 224 7.72 10.18 -2.35
N TYR A 225 8.44 9.71 -1.33
CA TYR A 225 9.59 8.81 -1.51
C TYR A 225 9.15 7.41 -1.96
N VAL A 226 8.04 6.89 -1.42
CA VAL A 226 7.47 5.59 -1.87
C VAL A 226 6.93 5.70 -3.30
N THR A 227 6.31 6.83 -3.64
CA THR A 227 5.77 7.07 -4.99
C THR A 227 6.88 7.26 -6.03
N CYS A 228 8.03 7.81 -5.62
CA CYS A 228 9.19 8.06 -6.47
C CYS A 228 10.04 6.80 -6.70
N ALA A 229 10.07 5.87 -5.73
CA ALA A 229 10.88 4.66 -5.75
C ALA A 229 10.34 3.58 -6.70
#